data_AF-A0A3A8EX95-F1
#
_entry.id   AF-A0A3A8EX95-F1
#
_cell.length_a   1.000
_cell.length_b   1.000
_cell.length_c   1.000
_cell.angle_alpha   90.00
_cell.angle_beta   90.00
_cell.angle_gamma   90.00
#
_symmetry.space_group_name_H-M   'P 1'
#
loop_
_entity.id
_entity.type
_entity.pdbx_description
1 polymer ?
#
loop_
_entity_poly.entity_id
_entity_poly.type
_entity_poly.pdbx_seq_one_letter_code
_entity_poly.pdbx_strand_id
1 'polypeptide(L)' 'MAMRPAVLRHTIIIIVFSVVQWGFMRYILSNQLFNLDTYQRILYFSMSSFIAGFFIISALIYLVLKGNADRE' A
#
# COMPACT_ATOMS: atom_id res chain seq x y z
N MET A 1 -14.47 -2.19 -22.14
CA MET A 1 -13.77 -1.37 -21.12
C MET A 1 -12.29 -1.38 -21.44
N ALA A 2 -11.82 -0.44 -22.26
CA ALA A 2 -10.39 -0.30 -22.56
C ALA A 2 -9.84 0.82 -21.68
N MET A 3 -9.37 0.46 -20.50
CA MET A 3 -8.77 1.40 -19.57
C MET A 3 -7.38 1.80 -20.08
N ARG A 4 -7.00 3.09 -20.00
CA ARG A 4 -5.64 3.53 -20.38
C ARG A 4 -4.59 2.69 -19.64
N PRO A 5 -3.66 2.02 -20.34
CA PRO A 5 -2.67 1.13 -19.71
C PRO A 5 -1.79 1.86 -18.69
N ALA A 6 -1.64 3.19 -18.82
CA ALA A 6 -0.94 4.02 -17.86
C ALA A 6 -1.61 4.07 -16.47
N VAL A 7 -2.95 4.12 -16.40
CA VAL A 7 -3.69 4.21 -15.13
C VAL A 7 -3.61 2.87 -14.40
N LEU A 8 -3.84 1.79 -15.13
CA LEU A 8 -3.77 0.42 -14.63
C LEU A 8 -2.36 0.10 -14.10
N ARG A 9 -1.32 0.46 -14.85
CA ARG A 9 0.08 0.31 -14.44
C ARG A 9 0.39 1.11 -13.18
N HIS A 10 -0.11 2.34 -13.07
CA HIS A 10 0.14 3.17 -11.88
C HIS A 10 -0.53 2.60 -10.62
N THR A 11 -1.77 2.14 -10.73
CA THR A 11 -2.47 1.47 -9.62
C THR A 11 -1.76 0.18 -9.20
N ILE A 12 -1.32 -0.66 -10.14
CA ILE A 12 -0.55 -1.87 -9.84
C ILE A 12 0.75 -1.52 -9.10
N ILE A 13 1.48 -0.50 -9.57
CA ILE A 13 2.72 -0.05 -8.91
C ILE A 13 2.46 0.36 -7.46
N ILE A 14 1.38 1.11 -7.18
CA ILE A 14 1.05 1.51 -5.81
C ILE A 14 0.72 0.30 -4.94
N ILE A 15 -0.06 -0.66 -5.46
CA ILE A 15 -0.40 -1.89 -4.72
C ILE A 15 0.86 -2.69 -4.40
N VAL A 16 1.75 -2.90 -5.38
CA VAL A 16 3.02 -3.59 -5.19
C VAL A 16 3.88 -2.85 -4.17
N PHE A 17 3.96 -1.52 -4.26
CA PHE A 17 4.68 -0.69 -3.30
C PHE A 17 4.14 -0.85 -1.87
N SER A 18 2.83 -0.85 -1.67
CA SER A 18 2.21 -1.07 -0.35
C SER A 18 2.52 -2.45 0.22
N VAL A 19 2.48 -3.50 -0.60
CA VAL A 19 2.81 -4.86 -0.15
C VAL A 19 4.29 -4.97 0.23
N VAL A 20 5.19 -4.40 -0.58
CA VAL A 20 6.63 -4.38 -0.29
C VAL A 20 6.92 -3.57 0.98
N GLN A 21 6.30 -2.39 1.13
CA GLN A 21 6.43 -1.54 2.32
C GLN A 21 5.98 -2.28 3.59
N TRP A 22 4.82 -2.94 3.54
CA TRP A 22 4.32 -3.76 4.65
C TRP A 22 5.24 -4.94 4.96
N GLY A 23 5.70 -5.67 3.94
CA GLY A 23 6.60 -6.82 4.09
C GLY A 23 7.96 -6.42 4.68
N PHE A 24 8.49 -5.26 4.26
CA PHE A 24 9.74 -4.71 4.79
C PHE A 24 9.62 -4.33 6.27
N MET A 25 8.52 -3.67 6.67
CA MET A 25 8.29 -3.37 8.08
C MET A 25 8.15 -4.64 8.92
N ARG A 26 7.44 -5.66 8.40
CA ARG A 26 7.33 -6.97 9.07
C ARG A 26 8.68 -7.65 9.22
N TYR A 27 9.55 -7.57 8.21
CA TYR A 27 10.90 -8.11 8.27
C TYR A 27 11.75 -7.44 9.34
N ILE A 28 11.70 -6.11 9.45
CA ILE A 28 12.38 -5.33 10.48
C ILE A 28 11.94 -5.76 11.88
N LEU A 29 10.61 -5.88 12.09
CA LEU A 29 10.04 -6.27 13.37
C LEU A 29 10.40 -7.72 13.74
N SER A 30 10.43 -8.63 12.77
CA SER A 30 10.75 -10.05 12.97
C SER A 30 12.22 -10.27 13.33
N ASN A 31 13.13 -9.52 12.73
CA ASN A 31 14.57 -9.64 12.97
C ASN A 31 15.08 -8.73 14.10
N GLN A 32 14.18 -8.03 14.80
CA GLN A 32 14.52 -7.13 15.91
C GLN A 32 15.58 -6.07 15.55
N LEU A 33 15.67 -5.63 14.27
CA LEU A 33 16.75 -4.74 13.82
C LEU A 33 16.77 -3.41 14.57
N PHE A 34 15.61 -2.96 15.01
CA PHE A 34 15.52 -1.92 16.02
C PHE A 34 15.19 -2.62 17.33
N ASN A 35 15.98 -2.34 18.36
CA ASN A 35 15.81 -2.84 19.73
C ASN A 35 14.59 -2.17 20.39
N LEU A 36 13.42 -2.33 19.76
CA LEU A 36 12.15 -1.73 20.12
C LEU A 36 11.46 -2.60 21.15
N ASP A 37 10.87 -1.95 22.14
CA ASP A 37 10.04 -2.60 23.14
C ASP A 37 8.81 -3.26 22.50
N THR A 38 8.25 -4.26 23.19
CA THR A 38 7.09 -5.04 22.74
C THR A 38 5.92 -4.12 22.34
N TYR A 39 5.67 -3.05 23.09
CA TYR A 39 4.60 -2.11 22.79
C TYR A 39 4.83 -1.35 21.49
N GLN A 40 6.06 -0.88 21.27
CA GLN A 40 6.43 -0.12 20.08
C GLN A 40 6.31 -0.98 18.82
N ARG A 41 6.65 -2.27 18.90
CA ARG A 41 6.52 -3.21 17.77
C ARG A 41 5.08 -3.38 17.30
N ILE A 42 4.15 -3.50 18.24
CA ILE A 42 2.72 -3.63 17.94
C ILE A 42 2.21 -2.34 17.28
N LEU A 43 2.63 -1.18 17.80
CA LEU A 43 2.28 0.10 17.21
C LEU A 43 2.82 0.25 15.78
N TYR A 44 4.09 -0.06 15.53
CA TYR A 44 4.67 0.01 14.19
C TYR A 44 4.03 -0.98 13.21
N PHE A 45 3.70 -2.19 13.67
CA PHE A 45 3.00 -3.18 12.86
C PHE A 45 1.59 -2.69 12.47
N SER A 46 0.84 -2.18 13.45
CA SER A 46 -0.51 -1.66 13.25
C SER A 46 -0.49 -0.45 12.32
N MET A 47 0.39 0.52 12.58
CA MET A 47 0.50 1.74 11.80
C MET A 47 0.95 1.46 10.37
N SER A 48 1.89 0.54 10.17
CA SER A 48 2.29 0.10 8.82
C SER A 48 1.16 -0.61 8.07
N SER A 49 0.36 -1.43 8.75
CA SER A 49 -0.80 -2.09 8.13
C SER A 49 -1.88 -1.09 7.75
N PHE A 50 -2.06 -0.04 8.57
CA PHE A 50 -2.96 1.06 8.29
C PHE A 50 -2.53 1.86 7.06
N ILE A 51 -1.25 2.23 6.97
CA ILE A 51 -0.69 2.93 5.80
C ILE A 51 -0.86 2.09 4.54
N ALA A 52 -0.50 0.80 4.59
CA ALA A 52 -0.63 -0.10 3.45
C ALA A 52 -2.09 -0.18 2.97
N GLY A 53 -3.05 -0.35 3.88
CA GLY A 53 -4.48 -0.35 3.55
C GLY A 53 -4.97 0.97 2.94
N PHE A 54 -4.53 2.10 3.49
CA PHE A 54 -4.89 3.43 2.99
C PHE A 54 -4.38 3.68 1.57
N PHE A 55 -3.15 3.23 1.26
CA PHE A 55 -2.59 3.30 -0.08
C PHE A 55 -3.32 2.40 -1.07
N ILE A 56 -3.76 1.21 -0.67
CA ILE A 56 -4.55 0.32 -1.54
C ILE A 56 -5.90 0.96 -1.86
N ILE A 57 -6.58 1.53 -0.86
CA ILE A 57 -7.86 2.20 -1.05
C ILE A 57 -7.69 3.43 -1.96
N SER A 58 -6.66 4.26 -1.75
CA SER A 58 -6.42 5.43 -2.60
C SER A 58 -6.06 5.03 -4.04
N ALA A 59 -5.31 3.95 -4.23
CA ALA A 59 -4.99 3.40 -5.55
C ALA A 59 -6.22 2.88 -6.30
N LEU A 60 -7.17 2.26 -5.57
CA LEU A 60 -8.46 1.83 -6.11
C LEU A 60 -9.35 3.03 -6.44
N ILE A 61 -9.41 4.04 -5.58
CA ILE A 61 -10.15 5.29 -5.85
C ILE A 61 -9.60 5.98 -7.10
N TYR A 62 -8.27 6.08 -7.25
CA TYR A 62 -7.64 6.62 -8.45
C TYR A 62 -8.00 5.82 -9.71
N LEU A 63 -8.02 4.49 -9.59
CA LEU A 63 -8.45 3.59 -10.66
C LEU A 63 -9.91 3.87 -11.06
N VAL A 64 -10.82 4.01 -10.10
CA VAL A 64 -12.24 4.28 -10.36
C VAL A 64 -12.46 5.67 -10.95
N LEU A 65 -11.90 6.72 -10.35
CA LEU A 65 -12.06 8.10 -10.82
C LEU A 65 -11.52 8.26 -12.25
N LYS A 66 -10.29 7.83 -12.49
CA LYS A 66 -9.62 8.05 -13.78
C LYS A 66 -9.99 7.01 -14.83
N GLY A 67 -10.41 5.82 -14.41
CA GLY A 67 -10.98 4.81 -15.30
C GLY A 67 -12.42 5.10 -15.72
N ASN A 68 -13.17 5.87 -14.94
CA ASN A 68 -14.54 6.28 -15.28
C ASN A 68 -14.62 7.61 -16.03
N ALA A 69 -13.62 8.50 -15.91
CA ALA A 69 -13.50 9.69 -16.77
C ALA A 69 -13.37 9.36 -18.27
N ASP A 70 -13.01 8.12 -18.63
CA ASP A 70 -12.97 7.60 -20.01
C ASP A 70 -14.38 7.20 -20.54
N ARG A 71 -15.48 7.40 -19.79
CA ARG A 71 -16.86 7.09 -20.22
C ARG A 71 -17.65 8.27 -20.80
N GLU A 72 -17.06 9.46 -20.86
CA GLU A 72 -17.64 10.64 -21.53
C GLU A 72 -17.01 10.85 -22.92
#